data_AF-A0A0R1WJF8-F1
#
_entry.id   AF-A0A0R1WJF8-F1
#
_cell.length_a   1.000
_cell.length_b   1.000
_cell.length_c   1.000
_cell.angle_alpha   90.00
_cell.angle_beta   90.00
_cell.angle_gamma   90.00
#
_symmetry.space_group_name_H-M   'P 1'
#
loop_
_entity.id
_entity.type
_entity.pdbx_description
1 polymer ?
#
loop_
_entity_poly.entity_id
_entity_poly.type
_entity_poly.pdbx_seq_one_letter_code
_entity_poly.pdbx_strand_id
1 'polypeptide(L)'
;MSSILLLTIILAVLMTLVGGKKGLISFFSVLLNFVILFVAVILISVGISPIGVTIFAGLALVATTIYMGNDEEKTTNVAFIATVISIGVLLLMIIPFDKFAAIQGFSPEQSEEIEAFNLLIGINFESITISVTILSTLGAIAEAAIAVASGLDELMEQNPNMTLAQLYESGRNIGFQIMGMTFNTLFFGMFGGDLALFILIAKMHAKFGYYLNSKIFVSESIEVLFSSIAIIFVIVMTTYLMGRRIKNKELIQK
;
A
#
# COMPACT_ATOMS: atom_id res chain seq x y z
N MET A 1 -26.86 -15.64 10.41
CA MET A 1 -25.70 -15.33 9.53
C MET A 1 -24.73 -14.50 10.34
N SER A 2 -23.42 -14.76 10.27
CA SER A 2 -22.42 -13.87 10.88
C SER A 2 -22.54 -12.47 10.26
N SER A 3 -22.37 -11.40 11.05
CA SER A 3 -22.40 -10.01 10.56
C SER A 3 -21.41 -9.80 9.41
N ILE A 4 -20.26 -10.49 9.45
CA ILE A 4 -19.25 -10.49 8.39
C ILE A 4 -19.84 -11.02 7.08
N LEU A 5 -20.49 -12.19 7.12
CA LEU A 5 -21.08 -12.80 5.93
C LEU A 5 -22.14 -11.90 5.29
N LEU A 6 -22.96 -11.23 6.11
CA LEU A 6 -23.96 -10.29 5.63
C LEU A 6 -23.31 -9.10 4.90
N LEU A 7 -22.29 -8.48 5.50
CA LEU A 7 -21.58 -7.36 4.87
C LEU A 7 -20.83 -7.79 3.60
N THR A 8 -20.24 -8.98 3.58
CA THR A 8 -19.59 -9.52 2.39
C THR A 8 -20.58 -9.72 1.24
N ILE A 9 -21.78 -10.23 1.52
CA ILE A 9 -22.84 -10.38 0.51
C ILE A 9 -23.32 -9.02 0.01
N ILE A 10 -23.54 -8.06 0.91
CA ILE A 10 -23.93 -6.69 0.54
C ILE A 10 -22.86 -6.06 -0.37
N LEU A 11 -21.59 -6.18 0.00
CA LEU A 11 -20.48 -5.68 -0.81
C LEU A 11 -20.45 -6.33 -2.20
N ALA A 12 -20.55 -7.66 -2.27
CA ALA A 12 -20.55 -8.39 -3.53
C ALA A 12 -21.70 -7.94 -4.45
N VAL A 13 -22.91 -7.79 -3.89
CA VAL A 13 -24.08 -7.33 -4.62
C VAL A 13 -23.86 -5.90 -5.12
N LEU A 14 -23.44 -4.97 -4.26
CA LEU A 14 -23.22 -3.56 -4.65
C LEU A 14 -22.13 -3.42 -5.72
N MET A 15 -21.00 -4.10 -5.56
CA MET A 15 -19.94 -4.09 -6.57
C MET A 15 -20.43 -4.65 -7.90
N THR A 16 -21.21 -5.74 -7.88
CA THR A 16 -21.77 -6.32 -9.11
C THR A 16 -22.82 -5.42 -9.75
N LEU A 17 -23.65 -4.74 -8.95
CA LEU A 17 -24.68 -3.83 -9.45
C LEU A 17 -24.07 -2.57 -10.10
N VAL A 18 -23.03 -1.99 -9.51
CA VAL A 18 -22.39 -0.75 -9.99
C VAL A 18 -21.36 -1.03 -11.08
N GLY A 19 -20.49 -2.03 -10.86
CA GLY A 19 -19.37 -2.35 -11.75
C GLY A 19 -19.64 -3.47 -12.75
N GLY A 20 -20.83 -4.09 -12.71
CA GLY A 20 -21.17 -5.23 -13.58
C GLY A 20 -20.17 -6.38 -13.43
N LYS A 21 -19.69 -6.90 -14.57
CA LYS A 21 -18.65 -7.95 -14.60
C LYS A 21 -17.34 -7.51 -13.95
N LYS A 22 -16.93 -6.25 -14.15
CA LYS A 22 -15.69 -5.70 -13.56
C LYS A 22 -15.78 -5.62 -12.05
N GLY A 23 -16.94 -5.21 -11.54
CA GLY A 23 -17.22 -5.19 -10.10
C GLY A 23 -17.14 -6.58 -9.47
N LEU A 24 -17.67 -7.61 -10.14
CA LEU A 24 -17.55 -8.99 -9.67
C LEU A 24 -16.09 -9.49 -9.67
N ILE A 25 -15.32 -9.18 -10.73
CA ILE A 25 -13.89 -9.53 -10.81
C ILE A 25 -13.11 -8.83 -9.69
N SER A 26 -13.37 -7.55 -9.44
CA SER A 26 -12.76 -6.78 -8.37
C SER A 26 -13.07 -7.37 -7.00
N PHE A 27 -14.32 -7.81 -6.76
CA PHE A 27 -14.68 -8.52 -5.53
C PHE A 27 -13.88 -9.82 -5.34
N PHE A 28 -13.72 -10.64 -6.39
CA PHE A 28 -12.89 -11.84 -6.32
C PHE A 28 -11.40 -11.53 -6.13
N SER A 29 -10.89 -10.43 -6.69
CA SER A 29 -9.52 -9.95 -6.46
C SER A 29 -9.29 -9.66 -4.97
N VAL A 30 -10.24 -8.98 -4.29
CA VAL A 30 -10.18 -8.74 -2.84
C VAL A 30 -10.18 -10.04 -2.04
N LEU A 31 -11.03 -11.01 -2.40
CA LEU A 31 -11.04 -12.32 -1.73
C LEU A 31 -9.73 -13.08 -1.93
N LEU A 32 -9.16 -13.05 -3.13
CA LEU A 32 -7.88 -13.68 -3.42
C LEU A 32 -6.74 -13.02 -2.64
N ASN A 33 -6.72 -11.68 -2.58
CA ASN A 33 -5.77 -10.93 -1.76
C ASN A 33 -5.87 -11.29 -0.27
N PHE A 34 -7.09 -11.45 0.25
CA PHE A 34 -7.31 -11.92 1.62
C PHE A 34 -6.71 -13.32 1.84
N VAL A 35 -6.92 -14.25 0.92
CA VAL A 35 -6.33 -15.59 0.99
C VAL A 35 -4.81 -15.54 0.94
N ILE A 36 -4.22 -14.73 0.05
CA ILE A 36 -2.77 -14.54 -0.06
C ILE A 36 -2.19 -14.02 1.26
N LEU A 37 -2.80 -12.99 1.85
CA LEU A 37 -2.39 -12.44 3.14
C LEU A 37 -2.51 -13.47 4.27
N PHE A 38 -3.61 -14.23 4.30
CA PHE A 38 -3.81 -15.25 5.32
C PHE A 38 -2.78 -16.39 5.21
N VAL A 39 -2.48 -16.84 4.00
CA VAL A 39 -1.41 -17.81 3.75
C VAL A 39 -0.05 -17.25 4.15
N ALA A 40 0.24 -15.98 3.88
CA ALA A 40 1.48 -15.33 4.31
C ALA A 40 1.64 -15.39 5.85
N VAL A 41 0.58 -15.09 6.60
CA VAL A 41 0.58 -15.18 8.07
C VAL A 41 0.85 -16.61 8.54
N ILE A 42 0.24 -17.62 7.92
CA ILE A 42 0.49 -19.04 8.26
C ILE A 42 1.94 -19.43 7.96
N LEU A 43 2.49 -19.04 6.82
CA LEU A 43 3.87 -19.36 6.45
C LEU A 43 4.88 -18.75 7.44
N ILE A 44 4.63 -17.50 7.84
CA ILE A 44 5.44 -16.81 8.85
C ILE A 44 5.32 -17.52 10.20
N SER A 45 4.11 -17.91 10.62
CA SER A 45 3.89 -18.55 11.93
C SER A 45 4.54 -19.93 12.05
N VAL A 46 4.74 -20.66 10.96
CA VAL A 46 5.50 -21.93 10.94
C VAL A 46 7.02 -21.74 10.84
N GLY A 47 7.51 -20.50 10.92
CA GLY A 47 8.93 -20.17 11.00
C GLY A 47 9.62 -19.87 9.67
N ILE A 48 8.88 -19.68 8.57
CA ILE A 48 9.47 -19.22 7.31
C ILE A 48 9.83 -17.73 7.46
N SER A 49 10.94 -17.32 6.83
CA SER A 49 11.45 -15.94 6.89
C SER A 49 10.36 -14.90 6.57
N PRO A 50 10.04 -13.97 7.51
CA PRO A 50 9.03 -12.93 7.29
C PRO A 50 9.27 -12.09 6.04
N ILE A 51 10.50 -11.62 5.85
CA ILE A 51 10.86 -10.78 4.69
C ILE A 51 10.65 -11.55 3.39
N GLY A 52 11.09 -12.82 3.33
CA GLY A 52 10.92 -13.65 2.15
C GLY A 52 9.46 -13.84 1.80
N VAL A 53 8.64 -14.26 2.77
CA VAL A 53 7.19 -14.45 2.57
C VAL A 53 6.54 -13.14 2.11
N THR A 54 6.87 -12.03 2.75
CA THR A 54 6.32 -10.72 2.42
C THR A 54 6.66 -10.26 1.00
N ILE A 55 7.88 -10.51 0.51
CA ILE A 55 8.25 -10.17 -0.87
C ILE A 55 7.41 -10.97 -1.87
N PHE A 56 7.29 -12.29 -1.68
CA PHE A 56 6.51 -13.15 -2.59
C PHE A 56 5.01 -12.86 -2.52
N ALA A 57 4.45 -12.76 -1.31
CA ALA A 57 3.06 -12.41 -1.09
C ALA A 57 2.77 -11.01 -1.65
N GLY A 58 3.66 -10.04 -1.41
CA GLY A 58 3.53 -8.68 -1.90
C GLY A 58 3.50 -8.58 -3.43
N LEU A 59 4.38 -9.32 -4.11
CA LEU A 59 4.34 -9.42 -5.58
C LEU A 59 3.02 -10.04 -6.07
N ALA A 60 2.53 -11.08 -5.40
CA ALA A 60 1.26 -11.72 -5.75
C ALA A 60 0.06 -10.78 -5.50
N LEU A 61 0.06 -10.02 -4.40
CA LEU A 61 -0.97 -9.02 -4.08
C LEU A 61 -1.00 -7.91 -5.11
N VAL A 62 0.16 -7.36 -5.45
CA VAL A 62 0.27 -6.30 -6.47
C VAL A 62 -0.16 -6.82 -7.83
N ALA A 63 0.27 -8.03 -8.22
CA ALA A 63 -0.14 -8.62 -9.49
C ALA A 63 -1.67 -8.82 -9.54
N THR A 64 -2.24 -9.42 -8.50
CA THR A 64 -3.68 -9.66 -8.39
C THR A 64 -4.48 -8.36 -8.44
N THR A 65 -4.01 -7.32 -7.73
CA THR A 65 -4.68 -6.02 -7.65
C THR A 65 -4.62 -5.28 -8.99
N ILE A 66 -3.44 -5.20 -9.62
CA ILE A 66 -3.25 -4.44 -10.85
C ILE A 66 -3.90 -5.16 -12.05
N TYR A 67 -3.61 -6.45 -12.26
CA TYR A 67 -4.04 -7.18 -13.46
C TYR A 67 -5.51 -7.63 -13.45
N MET A 68 -6.11 -7.89 -12.28
CA MET A 68 -7.55 -8.20 -12.24
C MET A 68 -8.41 -6.93 -12.21
N GLY A 69 -7.84 -5.81 -11.78
CA GLY A 69 -8.56 -4.53 -11.66
C GLY A 69 -8.65 -3.74 -12.96
N ASN A 70 -7.81 -4.01 -13.96
CA ASN A 70 -7.68 -3.21 -15.17
C ASN A 70 -7.58 -4.07 -16.43
N ASP A 71 -8.20 -3.61 -17.53
CA ASP A 71 -8.21 -4.34 -18.80
C ASP A 71 -7.10 -3.89 -19.77
N GLU A 72 -6.60 -2.66 -19.63
CA GLU A 72 -5.59 -2.12 -20.55
C GLU A 72 -4.21 -2.65 -20.19
N GLU A 73 -3.77 -3.66 -20.93
CA GLU A 73 -2.52 -4.40 -20.67
C GLU A 73 -1.30 -3.47 -20.62
N LYS A 74 -1.21 -2.48 -21.52
CA LYS A 74 -0.04 -1.61 -21.59
C LYS A 74 0.09 -0.71 -20.37
N THR A 75 -1.03 -0.24 -19.86
CA THR A 75 -1.12 0.65 -18.68
C THR A 75 -0.89 -0.15 -17.40
N THR A 76 -1.49 -1.34 -17.33
CA THR A 76 -1.31 -2.32 -16.26
C THR A 76 0.15 -2.75 -16.11
N ASN A 77 0.84 -3.03 -17.22
CA ASN A 77 2.26 -3.39 -17.22
C ASN A 77 3.15 -2.26 -16.71
N VAL A 78 2.88 -1.01 -17.11
CA VAL A 78 3.62 0.16 -16.62
C VAL A 78 3.42 0.35 -15.12
N ALA A 79 2.17 0.29 -14.66
CA ALA A 79 1.85 0.41 -13.24
C ALA A 79 2.54 -0.69 -12.42
N PHE A 80 2.48 -1.94 -12.87
CA PHE A 80 3.12 -3.07 -12.20
C PHE A 80 4.64 -2.90 -12.07
N ILE A 81 5.32 -2.54 -13.16
CA ILE A 81 6.78 -2.31 -13.14
C ILE A 81 7.13 -1.14 -12.22
N ALA A 82 6.37 -0.04 -12.28
CA ALA A 82 6.58 1.11 -11.40
C ALA A 82 6.44 0.70 -9.92
N THR A 83 5.40 -0.05 -9.58
CA THR A 83 5.17 -0.54 -8.21
C THR A 83 6.30 -1.45 -7.74
N VAL A 84 6.74 -2.41 -8.54
CA VAL A 84 7.85 -3.32 -8.17
C VAL A 84 9.14 -2.56 -7.91
N ILE A 85 9.48 -1.58 -8.77
CA ILE A 85 10.67 -0.74 -8.58
C ILE A 85 10.54 0.08 -7.30
N SER A 86 9.38 0.68 -7.04
CA SER A 86 9.13 1.49 -5.84
C SER A 86 9.21 0.67 -4.55
N ILE A 87 8.70 -0.56 -4.55
CA ILE A 87 8.84 -1.49 -3.42
C ILE A 87 10.31 -1.82 -3.18
N GLY A 88 11.08 -2.05 -4.24
CA GLY A 88 12.53 -2.27 -4.13
C GLY A 88 13.26 -1.09 -3.49
N VAL A 89 12.91 0.14 -3.86
CA VAL A 89 13.48 1.35 -3.25
C VAL A 89 13.04 1.51 -1.80
N LEU A 90 11.76 1.25 -1.51
CA LEU A 90 11.23 1.29 -0.15
C LEU A 90 11.95 0.28 0.77
N LEU A 91 12.18 -0.95 0.30
CA LEU A 91 12.96 -1.96 1.03
C LEU A 91 14.35 -1.47 1.41
N LEU A 92 15.06 -0.83 0.48
CA LEU A 92 16.39 -0.25 0.74
C LEU A 92 16.32 0.90 1.76
N MET A 93 15.20 1.60 1.85
CA MET A 93 14.98 2.70 2.80
C MET A 93 14.60 2.20 4.20
N ILE A 94 13.74 1.18 4.32
CA ILE A 94 13.27 0.71 5.63
C ILE A 94 14.41 0.10 6.45
N ILE A 95 15.25 -0.75 5.84
CA ILE A 95 16.30 -1.51 6.55
C ILE A 95 17.21 -0.63 7.44
N PRO A 96 17.78 0.50 6.96
CA PRO A 96 18.61 1.34 7.82
C PRO A 96 17.80 2.09 8.88
N PHE A 97 16.58 2.53 8.56
CA PHE A 97 15.78 3.37 9.44
C PHE A 97 15.08 2.60 10.57
N ASP A 98 14.72 1.34 10.35
CA ASP A 98 14.09 0.50 11.38
C ASP A 98 14.96 0.40 12.65
N LYS A 99 16.28 0.29 12.45
CA LYS A 99 17.26 0.26 13.55
C LYS A 99 17.33 1.56 14.35
N PHE A 100 17.04 2.70 13.74
CA PHE A 100 17.03 4.00 14.43
C PHE A 100 15.72 4.25 15.17
N ALA A 101 14.62 3.69 14.68
CA ALA A 101 13.29 3.93 15.21
C ALA A 101 12.96 3.12 16.48
N ALA A 102 13.64 1.98 16.69
CA ALA A 102 13.45 1.11 17.85
C ALA A 102 11.97 0.70 18.09
N ILE A 103 11.20 0.56 17.01
CA ILE A 103 9.76 0.28 17.02
C ILE A 103 9.41 -1.22 16.99
N GLN A 104 10.40 -2.10 17.01
CA GLN A 104 10.19 -3.55 16.92
C GLN A 104 9.43 -4.14 18.11
N GLY A 105 8.50 -5.05 17.82
CA GLY A 105 7.70 -5.79 18.80
C GLY A 105 6.48 -5.02 19.32
N PHE A 106 5.75 -5.63 20.25
CA PHE A 106 4.54 -5.02 20.81
C PHE A 106 4.85 -3.72 21.57
N SER A 107 3.93 -2.76 21.51
CA SER A 107 4.00 -1.59 22.37
C SER A 107 3.60 -1.94 23.81
N PRO A 108 4.01 -1.15 24.82
CA PRO A 108 3.54 -1.35 26.19
C PRO A 108 2.00 -1.37 26.29
N GLU A 109 1.35 -0.47 25.55
CA GLU A 109 -0.11 -0.34 25.55
C GLU A 109 -0.82 -1.52 24.85
N GLN A 110 -0.16 -2.16 23.87
CA GLN A 110 -0.65 -3.40 23.26
C GLN A 110 -0.37 -4.63 24.12
N SER A 111 0.72 -4.60 24.90
CA SER A 111 1.22 -5.75 25.66
C SER A 111 0.42 -6.02 26.93
N GLU A 112 -0.19 -4.99 27.53
CA GLU A 112 -0.96 -5.11 28.78
C GLU A 112 -2.11 -6.13 28.66
N GLU A 113 -2.77 -6.23 27.49
CA GLU A 113 -3.84 -7.19 27.28
C GLU A 113 -3.35 -8.63 27.02
N ILE A 114 -2.11 -8.79 26.54
CA ILE A 114 -1.54 -10.08 26.13
C ILE A 114 -0.44 -10.58 27.08
N GLU A 115 -0.18 -9.88 28.19
CA GLU A 115 0.88 -10.19 29.16
C GLU A 115 0.75 -11.59 29.76
N ALA A 116 -0.48 -12.13 29.82
CA ALA A 116 -0.76 -13.49 30.28
C ALA A 116 -0.33 -14.60 29.29
N PHE A 117 0.02 -14.25 28.05
CA PHE A 117 0.47 -15.19 27.02
C PHE A 117 1.99 -15.20 26.87
N ASN A 118 2.51 -16.27 26.26
CA ASN A 118 3.93 -16.30 25.89
C ASN A 118 4.20 -15.35 24.72
N LEU A 119 4.83 -14.21 25.01
CA LEU A 119 5.21 -13.21 24.01
C LEU A 119 6.40 -13.63 23.12
N LEU A 120 7.06 -14.75 23.43
CA LEU A 120 8.07 -15.36 22.56
C LEU A 120 7.39 -16.06 21.39
N ILE A 121 7.13 -15.31 20.33
CA ILE A 121 6.62 -15.83 19.06
C ILE A 121 7.66 -16.63 18.26
N GLY A 122 8.91 -16.71 18.73
CA GLY A 122 9.99 -17.47 18.07
C GLY A 122 10.49 -16.86 16.76
N ILE A 123 10.04 -15.65 16.43
CA ILE A 123 10.35 -14.92 15.19
C ILE A 123 10.97 -13.57 15.56
N ASN A 124 11.97 -13.15 14.79
CA ASN A 124 12.64 -11.87 14.97
C ASN A 124 11.67 -10.70 14.65
N PHE A 125 11.44 -9.83 15.64
CA PHE A 125 10.52 -8.71 15.51
C PHE A 125 10.95 -7.63 14.51
N GLU A 126 12.25 -7.42 14.31
CA GLU A 126 12.77 -6.50 13.27
C GLU A 126 12.30 -6.95 11.88
N SER A 127 12.40 -8.25 11.58
CA SER A 127 11.93 -8.84 10.32
C SER A 127 10.40 -8.75 10.15
N ILE A 128 9.66 -8.80 11.26
CA ILE A 128 8.19 -8.61 11.25
C ILE A 128 7.87 -7.15 11.01
N THR A 129 8.51 -6.20 11.69
CA THR A 129 8.27 -4.77 11.49
C THR A 129 8.53 -4.37 10.04
N ILE A 130 9.67 -4.79 9.46
CA ILE A 130 9.95 -4.59 8.03
C ILE A 130 8.82 -5.17 7.16
N SER A 131 8.33 -6.37 7.50
CA SER A 131 7.25 -7.03 6.75
C SER A 131 5.93 -6.27 6.83
N VAL A 132 5.55 -5.80 8.02
CA VAL A 132 4.34 -5.00 8.24
C VAL A 132 4.42 -3.72 7.42
N THR A 133 5.53 -2.96 7.53
CA THR A 133 5.69 -1.72 6.77
C THR A 133 5.57 -1.95 5.26
N ILE A 134 6.18 -3.02 4.72
CA ILE A 134 6.00 -3.35 3.30
C ILE A 134 4.51 -3.59 3.02
N LEU A 135 3.87 -4.52 3.71
CA LEU A 135 2.47 -4.89 3.46
C LEU A 135 1.51 -3.70 3.58
N SER A 136 1.70 -2.82 4.58
CA SER A 136 0.92 -1.59 4.79
C SER A 136 1.04 -0.62 3.61
N THR A 137 2.22 -0.53 3.00
CA THR A 137 2.49 0.43 1.90
C THR A 137 2.08 -0.08 0.52
N LEU A 138 2.04 -1.40 0.30
CA LEU A 138 1.85 -2.02 -1.02
C LEU A 138 0.59 -1.56 -1.73
N GLY A 139 -0.53 -1.54 -1.01
CA GLY A 139 -1.83 -1.16 -1.57
C GLY A 139 -1.82 0.27 -2.10
N ALA A 140 -1.30 1.20 -1.30
CA ALA A 140 -1.22 2.61 -1.65
C ALA A 140 -0.29 2.86 -2.85
N ILE A 141 0.84 2.14 -2.94
CA ILE A 141 1.77 2.23 -4.08
C ILE A 141 1.10 1.71 -5.36
N ALA A 142 0.41 0.56 -5.29
CA ALA A 142 -0.27 -0.03 -6.44
C ALA A 142 -1.42 0.85 -6.93
N GLU A 143 -2.24 1.38 -6.02
CA GLU A 143 -3.34 2.28 -6.33
C GLU A 143 -2.85 3.56 -7.01
N ALA A 144 -1.82 4.21 -6.44
CA ALA A 144 -1.24 5.42 -7.02
C ALA A 144 -0.63 5.16 -8.41
N ALA A 145 0.04 4.01 -8.61
CA ALA A 145 0.59 3.63 -9.91
C ALA A 145 -0.50 3.44 -10.97
N ILE A 146 -1.58 2.71 -10.64
CA ILE A 146 -2.72 2.53 -11.56
C ILE A 146 -3.36 3.87 -11.87
N ALA A 147 -3.69 4.67 -10.86
CA ALA A 147 -4.41 5.93 -11.04
C ALA A 147 -3.64 6.93 -11.91
N VAL A 148 -2.32 7.06 -11.71
CA VAL A 148 -1.47 7.89 -12.58
C VAL A 148 -1.36 7.29 -13.98
N ALA A 149 -1.12 5.98 -14.10
CA ALA A 149 -0.95 5.34 -15.40
C ALA A 149 -2.21 5.46 -16.25
N SER A 150 -3.38 5.12 -15.70
CA SER A 150 -4.67 5.19 -16.39
C SER A 150 -5.06 6.63 -16.75
N GLY A 151 -4.86 7.58 -15.83
CA GLY A 151 -5.14 9.00 -16.12
C GLY A 151 -4.24 9.57 -17.24
N LEU A 152 -2.96 9.16 -17.28
CA LEU A 152 -2.07 9.55 -18.37
C LEU A 152 -2.41 8.86 -19.69
N ASP A 153 -2.79 7.58 -19.64
CA ASP A 153 -3.15 6.81 -20.84
C ASP A 153 -4.42 7.39 -21.49
N GLU A 154 -5.43 7.75 -20.70
CA GLU A 154 -6.64 8.44 -21.19
C GLU A 154 -6.32 9.78 -21.87
N LEU A 155 -5.43 10.58 -21.29
CA LEU A 155 -4.97 11.83 -21.91
C LEU A 155 -4.21 11.59 -23.23
N MET A 156 -3.41 10.53 -23.29
CA MET A 156 -2.69 10.13 -24.51
C MET A 156 -3.64 9.62 -25.61
N GLU A 157 -4.75 8.99 -25.26
CA GLU A 157 -5.79 8.58 -26.20
C GLU A 157 -6.58 9.78 -26.74
N GLN A 158 -6.94 10.73 -25.87
CA GLN A 158 -7.68 11.93 -26.25
C GLN A 158 -6.83 12.93 -27.05
N ASN A 159 -5.52 12.98 -26.81
CA ASN A 159 -4.58 13.86 -27.52
C ASN A 159 -3.41 13.08 -28.16
N PRO A 160 -3.58 12.59 -29.40
CA PRO A 160 -2.54 11.82 -30.09
C PRO A 160 -1.23 12.57 -30.35
N ASN A 161 -1.26 13.91 -30.32
CA ASN A 161 -0.09 14.78 -30.53
C ASN A 161 0.51 15.28 -29.20
N MET A 162 0.14 14.67 -28.07
CA MET A 162 0.64 15.04 -26.76
C MET A 162 2.17 14.93 -26.70
N THR A 163 2.83 16.02 -26.32
CA THR A 163 4.28 16.07 -26.18
C THR A 163 4.72 15.47 -24.85
N LEU A 164 5.99 15.05 -24.76
CA LEU A 164 6.57 14.54 -23.51
C LEU A 164 6.50 15.56 -22.35
N ALA A 165 6.67 16.85 -22.66
CA ALA A 165 6.58 17.92 -21.66
C ALA A 165 5.16 18.04 -21.08
N GLN A 166 4.14 18.00 -21.94
CA GLN A 166 2.74 18.00 -21.51
C GLN A 166 2.42 16.76 -20.67
N LEU A 167 2.92 15.58 -21.05
CA LEU A 167 2.71 14.36 -20.28
C LEU A 167 3.28 14.48 -18.86
N TYR A 168 4.49 14.99 -18.72
CA TYR A 168 5.12 15.15 -17.40
C TYR A 168 4.44 16.20 -16.53
N GLU A 169 3.93 17.27 -17.15
CA GLU A 169 3.11 18.26 -16.45
C GLU A 169 1.79 17.64 -15.97
N SER A 170 1.07 16.92 -16.84
CA SER A 170 -0.15 16.20 -16.47
C SER A 170 0.11 15.16 -15.37
N GLY A 171 1.19 14.39 -15.48
CA GLY A 171 1.55 13.36 -14.50
C GLY A 171 1.87 13.95 -13.14
N ARG A 172 2.53 15.12 -13.11
CA ARG A 172 2.74 15.88 -11.87
C ARG A 172 1.41 16.36 -11.27
N ASN A 173 0.52 16.91 -12.07
CA ASN A 173 -0.76 17.45 -11.59
C ASN A 173 -1.69 16.35 -11.04
N ILE A 174 -1.80 15.22 -11.75
CA ILE A 174 -2.55 14.04 -11.31
C ILE A 174 -1.90 13.45 -10.06
N GLY A 175 -0.58 13.28 -10.08
CA GLY A 175 0.18 12.74 -8.96
C GLY A 175 0.05 13.57 -7.69
N PHE A 176 0.07 14.91 -7.78
CA PHE A 176 -0.10 15.78 -6.62
C PHE A 176 -1.48 15.61 -5.96
N GLN A 177 -2.54 15.43 -6.76
CA GLN A 177 -3.89 15.17 -6.24
C GLN A 177 -3.98 13.81 -5.55
N ILE A 178 -3.42 12.76 -6.17
CA ILE A 178 -3.39 11.41 -5.61
C ILE A 178 -2.62 11.42 -4.28
N MET A 179 -1.44 12.04 -4.24
CA MET A 179 -0.62 12.11 -3.04
C MET A 179 -1.38 12.70 -1.84
N GLY A 180 -2.09 13.82 -2.05
CA GLY A 180 -2.89 14.44 -0.98
C GLY A 180 -4.04 13.57 -0.50
N MET A 181 -4.73 12.89 -1.43
CA MET A 181 -5.82 11.97 -1.09
C MET A 181 -5.30 10.75 -0.32
N THR A 182 -4.24 10.10 -0.81
CA THR A 182 -3.68 8.91 -0.19
C THR A 182 -3.08 9.21 1.18
N PHE A 183 -2.41 10.36 1.36
CA PHE A 183 -1.92 10.77 2.68
C PHE A 183 -3.06 10.86 3.70
N ASN A 184 -4.17 11.50 3.32
CA ASN A 184 -5.33 11.60 4.21
C ASN A 184 -5.93 10.23 4.53
N THR A 185 -6.05 9.34 3.54
CA THR A 185 -6.54 7.97 3.76
C THR A 185 -5.67 7.20 4.75
N LEU A 186 -4.35 7.25 4.59
CA LEU A 186 -3.40 6.59 5.50
C LEU A 186 -3.47 7.20 6.91
N PHE A 187 -3.51 8.53 7.00
CA PHE A 187 -3.58 9.23 8.27
C PHE A 187 -4.89 8.96 9.02
N PHE A 188 -6.02 8.91 8.32
CA PHE A 188 -7.30 8.52 8.91
C PHE A 188 -7.33 7.04 9.30
N GLY A 189 -6.67 6.17 8.52
CA GLY A 189 -6.49 4.75 8.86
C GLY A 189 -5.77 4.58 10.19
N MET A 190 -4.61 5.23 10.33
CA MET A 190 -3.84 5.28 11.58
C MET A 190 -4.69 5.77 12.75
N PHE A 191 -5.26 6.98 12.64
CA PHE A 191 -6.04 7.56 13.75
C PHE A 191 -7.31 6.80 14.08
N GLY A 192 -7.98 6.23 13.08
CA GLY A 192 -9.20 5.46 13.25
C GLY A 192 -8.95 4.08 13.85
N GLY A 193 -7.87 3.42 13.43
CA GLY A 193 -7.47 2.09 13.92
C GLY A 193 -7.07 2.11 15.39
N ASP A 194 -6.29 3.12 15.79
CA ASP A 194 -5.75 3.22 17.16
C ASP A 194 -6.49 4.24 18.04
N LEU A 195 -7.69 4.67 17.64
CA LEU A 195 -8.43 5.74 18.33
C LEU A 195 -8.61 5.45 19.83
N ALA A 196 -8.94 4.20 20.17
CA ALA A 196 -9.13 3.79 21.56
C ALA A 196 -7.83 3.88 22.37
N LEU A 197 -6.72 3.46 21.79
CA LEU A 197 -5.39 3.55 22.40
C LEU A 197 -4.99 5.03 22.56
N PHE A 198 -5.19 5.87 21.54
CA PHE A 198 -4.92 7.30 21.65
C PHE A 198 -5.75 7.98 22.75
N ILE A 199 -7.03 7.61 22.91
CA ILE A 199 -7.87 8.11 24.02
C ILE A 199 -7.37 7.60 25.37
N LEU A 200 -6.98 6.33 25.47
CA LEU A 200 -6.45 5.73 26.69
C LEU A 200 -5.22 6.50 27.17
N ILE A 201 -4.24 6.66 26.29
CA ILE A 201 -3.03 7.41 26.63
C ILE A 201 -3.47 8.82 27.04
N ALA A 202 -4.32 9.50 26.26
CA ALA A 202 -4.75 10.88 26.55
C ALA A 202 -5.37 11.05 27.96
N LYS A 203 -6.04 10.01 28.47
CA LYS A 203 -6.60 9.96 29.82
C LYS A 203 -5.58 9.69 30.93
N MET A 204 -4.37 9.23 30.61
CA MET A 204 -3.30 9.04 31.60
C MET A 204 -2.70 10.35 32.11
N HIS A 205 -3.21 11.51 31.64
CA HIS A 205 -2.70 12.85 32.00
C HIS A 205 -1.20 13.02 31.76
N ALA A 206 -0.64 12.26 30.81
CA ALA A 206 0.75 12.36 30.42
C ALA A 206 1.01 13.70 29.68
N LYS A 207 2.27 14.18 29.73
CA LYS A 207 2.68 15.37 28.98
C LYS A 207 2.50 15.13 27.49
N PHE A 208 2.23 16.19 26.72
CA PHE A 208 2.03 16.06 25.27
C PHE A 208 3.19 15.34 24.56
N GLY A 209 4.42 15.60 25.00
CA GLY A 209 5.61 14.93 24.48
C GLY A 209 5.65 13.41 24.71
N TYR A 210 4.97 12.88 25.74
CA TYR A 210 4.85 11.43 25.92
C TYR A 210 4.02 10.81 24.79
N TYR A 211 2.89 11.42 24.38
CA TYR A 211 2.08 10.92 23.27
C TYR A 211 2.88 10.84 21.97
N LEU A 212 3.58 11.93 21.64
CA LEU A 212 4.37 12.01 20.40
C LEU A 212 5.55 11.04 20.36
N ASN A 213 6.01 10.59 21.52
CA ASN A 213 7.10 9.61 21.63
C ASN A 213 6.60 8.22 22.05
N SER A 214 5.28 8.02 22.13
CA SER A 214 4.71 6.70 22.41
C SER A 214 5.00 5.78 21.24
N LYS A 215 5.32 4.52 21.54
CA LYS A 215 5.78 3.58 20.51
C LYS A 215 4.72 3.34 19.44
N ILE A 216 3.43 3.29 19.80
CA ILE A 216 2.31 3.20 18.84
C ILE A 216 2.34 4.40 17.89
N PHE A 217 2.32 5.62 18.44
CA PHE A 217 2.26 6.82 17.63
C PHE A 217 3.47 6.94 16.69
N VAL A 218 4.67 6.64 17.19
CA VAL A 218 5.90 6.68 16.39
C VAL A 218 5.88 5.61 15.30
N SER A 219 5.48 4.37 15.61
CA SER A 219 5.42 3.26 14.65
C SER A 219 4.47 3.60 13.50
N GLU A 220 3.23 3.99 13.82
CA GLU A 220 2.23 4.35 12.81
C GLU A 220 2.63 5.58 12.00
N SER A 221 3.19 6.61 12.64
CA SER A 221 3.68 7.81 11.94
C SER A 221 4.79 7.48 10.96
N ILE A 222 5.71 6.57 11.34
CA ILE A 222 6.77 6.09 10.45
C ILE A 222 6.18 5.33 9.25
N GLU A 223 5.17 4.47 9.46
CA GLU A 223 4.50 3.78 8.35
C GLU A 223 3.83 4.75 7.37
N VAL A 224 3.11 5.77 7.88
CA VAL A 224 2.49 6.81 7.05
C VAL A 224 3.56 7.58 6.27
N LEU A 225 4.68 7.94 6.91
CA LEU A 225 5.77 8.66 6.27
C LEU A 225 6.45 7.83 5.18
N PHE A 226 6.80 6.57 5.46
CA PHE A 226 7.37 5.67 4.46
C PHE A 226 6.43 5.43 3.27
N SER A 227 5.15 5.21 3.55
CA SER A 227 4.12 5.09 2.52
C SER A 227 4.08 6.34 1.64
N SER A 228 4.07 7.52 2.25
CA SER A 228 4.02 8.80 1.54
C SER A 228 5.25 9.01 0.64
N ILE A 229 6.44 8.69 1.14
CA ILE A 229 7.68 8.76 0.36
C ILE A 229 7.64 7.78 -0.82
N ALA A 230 7.18 6.54 -0.60
CA ALA A 230 7.05 5.54 -1.65
C ALA A 230 6.00 5.94 -2.71
N ILE A 231 4.91 6.59 -2.31
CA ILE A 231 3.88 7.13 -3.21
C ILE A 231 4.46 8.24 -4.09
N ILE A 232 5.20 9.19 -3.52
CA ILE A 232 5.89 10.23 -4.30
C ILE A 232 6.78 9.59 -5.36
N PHE A 233 7.55 8.58 -4.95
CA PHE A 233 8.47 7.88 -5.85
C PHE A 233 7.73 7.11 -6.96
N VAL A 234 6.65 6.38 -6.64
CA VAL A 234 5.90 5.62 -7.64
C VAL A 234 5.19 6.52 -8.65
N ILE A 235 4.72 7.70 -8.24
CA ILE A 235 4.13 8.69 -9.15
C ILE A 235 5.17 9.13 -10.19
N VAL A 236 6.38 9.47 -9.73
CA VAL A 236 7.48 9.89 -10.62
C VAL A 236 7.88 8.76 -11.56
N MET A 237 8.03 7.54 -11.03
CA MET A 237 8.40 6.36 -11.82
C MET A 237 7.34 6.00 -12.85
N THR A 238 6.06 6.03 -12.47
CA THR A 238 4.94 5.75 -13.38
C THR A 238 4.89 6.77 -14.51
N THR A 239 4.98 8.06 -14.18
CA THR A 239 5.00 9.16 -15.15
C THR A 239 6.16 9.03 -16.13
N TYR A 240 7.36 8.69 -15.63
CA TYR A 240 8.54 8.45 -16.46
C TYR A 240 8.37 7.25 -17.42
N LEU A 241 7.83 6.13 -16.92
CA LEU A 241 7.60 4.94 -17.73
C LEU A 241 6.51 5.15 -18.79
N MET A 242 5.46 5.91 -18.48
CA MET A 242 4.47 6.35 -19.46
C MET A 242 5.10 7.25 -20.54
N GLY A 243 6.00 8.16 -20.16
CA GLY A 243 6.74 9.01 -21.11
C GLY A 243 7.57 8.23 -22.13
N ARG A 244 8.17 7.11 -21.72
CA ARG A 244 8.87 6.20 -22.64
C ARG A 244 7.97 5.62 -23.73
N ARG A 245 6.66 5.44 -23.47
CA ARG A 245 5.70 4.96 -24.48
C ARG A 245 5.48 5.97 -25.60
N ILE A 246 5.45 7.28 -25.30
CA ILE A 246 5.36 8.34 -26.32
C ILE A 246 6.62 8.33 -27.20
N LYS A 247 7.80 8.33 -26.57
CA LYS A 247 9.08 8.34 -27.31
C LYS A 247 9.22 7.14 -28.25
N ASN A 248 8.77 5.96 -27.84
CA ASN A 248 8.81 4.77 -28.69
C ASN A 248 7.82 4.85 -29.86
N LYS A 249 6.65 5.48 -29.71
CA LYS A 249 5.73 5.74 -30.83
C LYS A 249 6.37 6.68 -31.87
N GLU A 250 7.03 7.75 -31.43
CA GLU A 250 7.72 8.69 -32.33
C GLU A 250 8.89 8.05 -33.11
N LEU A 251 9.58 7.08 -32.50
CA LEU A 251 10.70 6.35 -33.13
C LEU A 251 10.25 5.33 -34.17
N ILE A 252 9.05 4.75 -34.05
CA ILE A 252 8.51 3.76 -35.00
C ILE A 252 7.86 4.46 -36.23
N GLN A 253 7.47 5.73 -36.09
CA GLN A 253 6.88 6.53 -37.17
C GLN A 253 7.91 7.27 -38.04
N LYS A 254 9.21 7.23 -37.67
CA LYS A 254 10.33 7.76 -38.47
C LYS A 254 11.01 6.65 -39.26
#